data_AF-A0A964GCN9-F1
#
_entry.id   AF-A0A964GCN9-F1
#
_cell.length_a   1.000
_cell.length_b   1.000
_cell.length_c   1.000
_cell.angle_alpha   90.00
_cell.angle_beta   90.00
_cell.angle_gamma   90.00
#
_symmetry.space_group_name_H-M   'P 1'
#
loop_
_entity.id
_entity.type
_entity.pdbx_description
1 polymer ?
#
loop_
_entity_poly.entity_id
_entity_poly.type
_entity_poly.pdbx_seq_one_letter_code
_entity_poly.pdbx_strand_id
1 'polypeptide(L)'
;MKCNASDRFIPLSSKQIRNIVKGLYKRAGINKKCNPHMLRHSQITYMASLNSSETELSYRFWGVAHSAMVAVYIHLSTQQQADSYLNIKGLGENVTINPLASRCVECGDQIISGSLCPKCDKIKLLSENDKTNIFKMSNLAEENEMMKEKIQTLENVVNTQIEQMKSIFANIATFEIGKEIMKVKEEK
;
A
#
# COMPACT_ATOMS: atom_id res chain seq x y z
N MET A 1 3.26 -51.61 -28.93
CA MET A 1 2.30 -50.62 -29.48
C MET A 1 2.82 -50.24 -30.85
N LYS A 2 2.20 -50.71 -31.94
CA LYS A 2 2.63 -50.39 -33.31
C LYS A 2 2.08 -49.01 -33.65
N CYS A 3 2.95 -48.00 -33.73
CA CYS A 3 2.56 -46.68 -34.20
C CYS A 3 2.43 -46.73 -35.72
N ASN A 4 1.21 -46.49 -36.23
CA ASN A 4 0.97 -46.32 -37.66
C ASN A 4 1.38 -44.89 -38.05
N ALA A 5 2.16 -44.75 -39.12
CA ALA A 5 2.81 -43.49 -39.51
C ALA A 5 1.86 -42.38 -40.00
N SER A 6 0.55 -42.65 -40.10
CA SER A 6 -0.48 -41.69 -40.51
C SER A 6 -1.09 -40.88 -39.36
N ASP A 7 -1.02 -41.36 -38.11
CA ASP A 7 -1.61 -40.69 -36.95
C ASP A 7 -0.50 -40.23 -35.98
N ARG A 8 0.10 -39.07 -36.29
CA ARG A 8 1.11 -38.44 -35.42
C ARG A 8 0.59 -38.02 -34.05
N PHE A 9 -0.72 -38.07 -33.82
CA PHE A 9 -1.35 -37.73 -32.56
C PHE A 9 -2.15 -38.92 -32.05
N ILE A 10 -1.63 -39.55 -30.99
CA ILE A 10 -2.36 -40.57 -30.25
C ILE A 10 -3.23 -39.84 -29.22
N PRO A 11 -4.56 -39.97 -29.26
CA PRO A 11 -5.42 -39.34 -28.26
C PRO A 11 -5.09 -39.91 -26.88
N LEU A 12 -4.84 -39.03 -25.91
CA LEU A 12 -4.59 -39.44 -24.54
C LEU A 12 -5.89 -39.95 -23.93
N SER A 13 -5.85 -41.19 -23.42
CA SER A 13 -6.94 -41.73 -22.61
C SER A 13 -7.07 -40.94 -21.30
N SER A 14 -8.28 -40.92 -20.73
CA SER A 14 -8.54 -40.28 -19.43
C SER A 14 -7.64 -40.85 -18.31
N LYS A 15 -7.23 -42.11 -18.42
CA LYS A 15 -6.29 -42.76 -17.50
C LYS A 15 -4.89 -42.16 -17.60
N GLN A 16 -4.40 -41.91 -18.82
CA GLN A 16 -3.09 -41.27 -19.03
C GLN A 16 -3.09 -39.85 -18.50
N ILE A 17 -4.13 -39.06 -18.78
CA ILE A 17 -4.28 -37.69 -18.24
C ILE A 17 -4.25 -37.71 -16.71
N ARG A 18 -5.00 -38.63 -16.08
CA ARG A 18 -5.03 -38.76 -14.62
C ARG A 18 -3.65 -39.07 -14.04
N ASN A 19 -2.88 -39.93 -14.69
CA ASN A 19 -1.51 -40.27 -14.25
C ASN A 19 -0.58 -39.06 -14.34
N ILE A 20 -0.67 -38.28 -15.43
CA ILE A 20 0.11 -37.05 -15.61
C ILE A 20 -0.22 -36.05 -14.50
N VAL A 21 -1.51 -35.77 -14.27
CA VAL A 21 -1.95 -34.83 -13.23
C VAL A 21 -1.53 -35.30 -11.83
N LYS A 22 -1.60 -36.61 -11.54
CA LYS A 22 -1.15 -37.16 -10.27
C LYS A 22 0.35 -36.94 -10.04
N GLY A 23 1.16 -37.09 -11.09
CA GLY A 23 2.59 -36.77 -11.04
C GLY A 23 2.84 -35.29 -10.74
N LEU A 24 2.06 -34.39 -11.34
CA LEU A 24 2.14 -32.94 -11.07
C LEU A 24 1.77 -32.61 -9.63
N TYR A 25 0.70 -33.19 -9.08
CA TYR A 25 0.29 -32.97 -7.68
C TYR A 25 1.40 -33.37 -6.70
N LYS A 26 2.04 -34.53 -6.93
CA LYS A 26 3.16 -35.01 -6.10
C LYS A 26 4.36 -34.06 -6.17
N ARG A 27 4.71 -33.59 -7.38
CA ARG A 27 5.81 -32.62 -7.59
C ARG A 27 5.53 -31.26 -6.96
N ALA A 28 4.27 -30.84 -6.96
CA ALA A 28 3.83 -29.58 -6.36
C ALA A 28 3.60 -29.67 -4.83
N GLY A 29 3.79 -30.84 -4.21
CA GLY A 29 3.57 -31.04 -2.77
C GLY A 29 2.09 -30.97 -2.35
N ILE A 30 1.15 -31.18 -3.29
CA ILE A 30 -0.28 -31.10 -3.00
C ILE A 30 -0.77 -32.43 -2.42
N ASN A 31 -1.07 -32.44 -1.12
CA ASN A 31 -1.55 -33.62 -0.39
C ASN A 31 -3.05 -33.93 -0.59
N LYS A 32 -3.79 -33.06 -1.29
CA LYS A 32 -5.21 -33.28 -1.59
C LYS A 32 -5.39 -34.37 -2.65
N LYS A 33 -6.54 -35.06 -2.62
CA LYS A 33 -6.89 -36.10 -3.60
C LYS A 33 -6.85 -35.51 -5.03
N CYS A 34 -6.02 -36.10 -5.89
CA CYS A 34 -5.89 -35.70 -7.29
C CYS A 34 -7.15 -36.06 -8.08
N ASN A 35 -7.92 -35.04 -8.49
CA ASN A 35 -9.06 -35.17 -9.38
C ASN A 35 -9.01 -34.06 -10.45
N PRO A 36 -8.99 -34.39 -11.76
CA PRO A 36 -9.01 -33.39 -12.82
C PRO A 36 -10.17 -32.38 -12.73
N HIS A 37 -11.34 -32.78 -12.24
CA HIS A 37 -12.47 -31.85 -12.04
C HIS A 37 -12.15 -30.78 -10.99
N MET A 38 -11.31 -31.07 -10.01
CA MET A 38 -10.88 -30.07 -9.03
C MET A 38 -10.04 -28.96 -9.66
N LEU A 39 -9.24 -29.28 -10.69
CA LEU A 39 -8.50 -28.26 -11.43
C LEU A 39 -9.47 -27.32 -12.15
N ARG A 40 -10.49 -27.88 -12.80
CA ARG A 40 -11.55 -27.08 -13.43
C ARG A 40 -12.27 -26.20 -12.41
N HIS A 41 -12.71 -26.75 -11.28
CA HIS A 41 -13.36 -25.97 -10.24
C HIS A 41 -12.45 -24.86 -9.69
N SER A 42 -11.19 -25.18 -9.42
CA SER A 42 -10.21 -24.19 -8.92
C SER A 42 -9.98 -23.07 -9.93
N GLN A 43 -9.92 -23.40 -11.22
CA GLN A 43 -9.75 -22.41 -12.28
C GLN A 43 -10.99 -21.49 -12.41
N ILE A 44 -12.20 -22.05 -12.31
CA ILE A 44 -13.44 -21.26 -12.36
C ILE A 44 -13.51 -20.32 -11.13
N THR A 45 -13.28 -20.85 -9.93
CA THR A 45 -13.23 -20.03 -8.70
C THR A 45 -12.18 -18.92 -8.82
N TYR A 46 -11.00 -19.23 -9.35
CA TYR A 46 -9.94 -18.24 -9.55
C TYR A 46 -10.37 -17.14 -10.52
N MET A 47 -10.95 -17.47 -11.69
CA MET A 47 -11.45 -16.45 -12.61
C MET A 47 -12.61 -15.65 -12.02
N ALA A 48 -13.52 -16.28 -11.27
CA ALA A 48 -14.59 -15.58 -10.56
C ALA A 48 -14.05 -14.60 -9.51
N SER A 49 -12.91 -14.91 -8.88
CA SER A 49 -12.23 -13.99 -7.95
C SER A 49 -11.61 -12.76 -8.61
N LEU A 50 -11.36 -12.82 -9.92
CA LEU A 50 -10.83 -11.72 -10.73
C LEU A 50 -11.93 -10.83 -11.35
N ASN A 51 -13.16 -10.94 -10.87
CA ASN A 51 -14.33 -10.18 -11.37
C ASN A 51 -14.67 -10.46 -12.84
N SER A 52 -14.36 -11.66 -13.36
CA SER A 52 -14.86 -12.10 -14.67
C SER A 52 -16.40 -12.14 -14.71
N SER A 53 -16.98 -11.77 -15.85
CA SER A 53 -18.44 -11.77 -16.02
C SER A 53 -19.03 -13.19 -16.07
N GLU A 54 -20.27 -13.35 -15.65
CA GLU A 54 -20.96 -14.65 -15.67
C GLU A 54 -21.04 -15.26 -17.07
N THR A 55 -21.26 -14.42 -18.09
CA THR A 55 -21.36 -14.84 -19.48
C THR A 55 -20.00 -15.30 -20.03
N GLU A 56 -18.92 -14.60 -19.69
CA GLU A 56 -17.56 -15.00 -20.06
C GLU A 56 -17.17 -16.34 -19.42
N LEU A 57 -17.46 -16.52 -18.13
CA LEU A 57 -17.22 -17.78 -17.42
C LEU A 57 -18.06 -18.91 -18.02
N SER A 58 -19.35 -18.67 -18.28
CA SER A 58 -20.25 -19.65 -18.89
C SER A 58 -19.73 -20.09 -20.25
N TYR A 59 -19.34 -19.14 -21.10
CA TYR A 59 -18.85 -19.44 -22.43
C TYR A 59 -17.52 -20.19 -22.39
N ARG A 60 -16.58 -19.75 -21.55
CA ARG A 60 -15.25 -20.36 -21.46
C ARG A 60 -15.28 -21.80 -20.95
N PHE A 61 -16.11 -22.08 -19.96
CA PHE A 61 -16.09 -23.39 -19.31
C PHE A 61 -17.18 -24.33 -19.83
N TRP A 62 -18.35 -23.83 -20.23
CA TRP A 62 -19.48 -24.65 -20.69
C TRP A 62 -19.83 -24.44 -22.17
N GLY A 63 -19.27 -23.45 -22.86
CA GLY A 63 -19.56 -23.18 -24.27
C GLY A 63 -20.97 -22.60 -24.51
N VAL A 64 -21.63 -22.13 -23.45
CA VAL A 64 -22.98 -21.55 -23.50
C VAL A 64 -22.98 -20.19 -22.84
N ALA A 65 -23.89 -19.29 -23.24
CA ALA A 65 -23.93 -17.93 -22.71
C ALA A 65 -24.32 -17.85 -21.23
N HIS A 66 -25.17 -18.76 -20.76
CA HIS A 66 -25.68 -18.77 -19.38
C HIS A 66 -25.65 -20.20 -18.84
N SER A 67 -24.87 -20.43 -17.79
CA SER A 67 -24.81 -21.71 -17.08
C SER A 67 -25.14 -21.49 -15.61
N ALA A 68 -26.19 -22.17 -15.12
CA ALA A 68 -26.61 -22.10 -13.72
C ALA A 68 -25.49 -22.49 -12.73
N MET A 69 -24.48 -23.23 -13.20
CA MET A 69 -23.33 -23.61 -12.38
C MET A 69 -22.40 -22.44 -12.05
N VAL A 70 -22.43 -21.34 -12.81
CA VAL A 70 -21.52 -20.20 -12.61
C VAL A 70 -21.87 -19.42 -11.35
N ALA A 71 -23.16 -19.31 -11.01
CA ALA A 71 -23.64 -18.63 -9.81
C ALA A 71 -22.92 -19.11 -8.54
N VAL A 72 -22.67 -20.43 -8.41
CA VAL A 72 -21.97 -21.01 -7.24
C VAL A 72 -20.56 -20.43 -7.07
N TYR A 73 -19.85 -20.15 -8.17
CA TYR A 73 -18.48 -19.63 -8.13
C TYR A 73 -18.43 -18.12 -7.93
N ILE A 74 -19.39 -17.38 -8.49
CA ILE A 74 -19.51 -15.93 -8.32
C ILE A 74 -19.89 -15.61 -6.87
N HIS A 75 -20.85 -16.32 -6.29
CA HIS A 75 -21.22 -16.09 -4.89
C HIS A 75 -20.03 -16.33 -3.94
N LEU A 76 -19.24 -17.39 -4.19
CA LEU A 76 -18.03 -17.64 -3.42
C LEU A 76 -16.98 -16.54 -3.58
N SER A 77 -16.81 -15.96 -4.77
CA SER A 77 -15.87 -14.85 -4.96
C SER A 77 -16.36 -13.56 -4.30
N THR A 78 -17.67 -13.28 -4.31
CA THR A 78 -18.23 -12.14 -3.56
C THR A 78 -18.01 -12.28 -2.06
N GLN A 79 -18.11 -13.51 -1.53
CA GLN A 79 -17.79 -13.78 -0.12
C GLN A 79 -16.29 -13.61 0.14
N GLN A 80 -15.40 -14.12 -0.72
CA GLN A 80 -13.96 -13.92 -0.57
C GLN A 80 -13.55 -12.44 -0.68
N GLN A 81 -14.23 -11.65 -1.51
CA GLN A 81 -14.04 -10.20 -1.58
C GLN A 81 -14.55 -9.51 -0.32
N ALA A 82 -15.71 -9.90 0.20
CA ALA A 82 -16.25 -9.39 1.46
C ALA A 82 -15.32 -9.75 2.64
N ASP A 83 -14.82 -10.97 2.71
CA ASP A 83 -13.88 -11.42 3.74
C ASP A 83 -12.54 -10.69 3.61
N SER A 84 -12.02 -10.51 2.39
CA SER A 84 -10.82 -9.69 2.14
C SER A 84 -11.05 -8.24 2.58
N TYR A 85 -12.20 -7.67 2.26
CA TYR A 85 -12.57 -6.31 2.65
C TYR A 85 -12.75 -6.16 4.17
N LEU A 86 -13.40 -7.12 4.83
CA LEU A 86 -13.55 -7.17 6.28
C LEU A 86 -12.20 -7.35 6.97
N ASN A 87 -11.30 -8.18 6.43
CA ASN A 87 -9.93 -8.33 6.91
C ASN A 87 -9.11 -7.04 6.73
N ILE A 88 -9.23 -6.36 5.57
CA ILE A 88 -8.62 -5.04 5.33
C ILE A 88 -9.15 -4.01 6.32
N LYS A 89 -10.42 -4.11 6.74
CA LYS A 89 -11.05 -3.24 7.74
C LYS A 89 -10.90 -3.72 9.20
N GLY A 90 -10.18 -4.82 9.45
CA GLY A 90 -9.94 -5.34 10.80
C GLY A 90 -11.15 -5.99 11.50
N LEU A 91 -12.15 -6.43 10.73
CA LEU A 91 -13.44 -6.98 11.22
C LEU A 91 -13.61 -8.49 10.94
N GLY A 92 -12.59 -9.18 10.42
CA GLY A 92 -12.67 -10.60 10.06
C GLY A 92 -12.32 -11.56 11.20
N GLU A 93 -13.07 -12.67 11.30
CA GLU A 93 -12.80 -13.77 12.24
C GLU A 93 -11.82 -14.79 11.62
N ASN A 94 -10.68 -15.01 12.29
CA ASN A 94 -9.55 -15.86 11.88
C ASN A 94 -8.58 -15.24 10.87
N VAL A 95 -7.81 -14.28 11.35
CA VAL A 95 -6.51 -13.96 10.78
C VAL A 95 -5.49 -15.00 11.28
N THR A 96 -5.10 -15.97 10.45
CA THR A 96 -3.74 -16.54 10.61
C THR A 96 -2.77 -15.46 10.17
N ILE A 97 -2.35 -14.63 11.13
CA ILE A 97 -1.28 -13.67 10.91
C ILE A 97 -0.04 -14.52 10.62
N ASN A 98 0.49 -14.45 9.39
CA ASN A 98 1.82 -14.98 9.14
C ASN A 98 2.79 -14.16 10.00
N PRO A 99 3.44 -14.72 11.03
CA PRO A 99 4.06 -13.90 12.07
C PRO A 99 5.30 -13.12 11.61
N LEU A 100 5.84 -13.40 10.41
CA LEU A 100 7.12 -12.86 9.96
C LEU A 100 7.10 -12.61 8.44
N ALA A 101 7.17 -11.33 8.05
CA ALA A 101 7.55 -10.80 6.74
C ALA A 101 6.50 -10.76 5.60
N SER A 102 5.85 -9.60 5.46
CA SER A 102 5.25 -9.16 4.18
C SER A 102 6.36 -8.55 3.32
N ARG A 103 6.60 -9.02 2.08
CA ARG A 103 7.71 -8.50 1.25
C ARG A 103 7.26 -7.28 0.43
N CYS A 104 8.08 -6.23 0.34
CA CYS A 104 7.76 -5.04 -0.44
C CYS A 104 7.78 -5.32 -1.95
N VAL A 105 6.76 -4.85 -2.67
CA VAL A 105 6.58 -5.10 -4.11
C VAL A 105 7.54 -4.25 -4.98
N GLU A 106 8.03 -3.12 -4.47
CA GLU A 106 8.90 -2.19 -5.20
C GLU A 106 10.39 -2.55 -5.04
N CYS A 107 10.88 -2.77 -3.81
CA CYS A 107 12.30 -3.04 -3.56
C CYS A 107 12.62 -4.49 -3.18
N GLY A 108 11.61 -5.32 -2.87
CA GLY A 108 11.80 -6.71 -2.46
C GLY A 108 12.22 -6.93 -1.01
N ASP A 109 12.33 -5.89 -0.18
CA ASP A 109 12.74 -6.03 1.23
C ASP A 109 11.62 -6.58 2.14
N GLN A 110 12.00 -7.24 3.23
CA GLN A 110 11.05 -7.82 4.19
C GLN A 110 10.49 -6.77 5.16
N ILE A 111 9.16 -6.66 5.23
CA ILE A 111 8.43 -5.83 6.20
C ILE A 111 8.10 -6.71 7.40
N ILE A 112 8.91 -6.56 8.44
CA ILE A 112 8.86 -7.38 9.67
C ILE A 112 7.69 -6.90 10.57
N SER A 113 7.36 -5.61 10.52
CA SER A 113 6.24 -5.01 11.27
C SER A 113 5.85 -3.65 10.65
N GLY A 114 4.56 -3.37 10.54
CA GLY A 114 4.02 -2.10 10.00
C GLY A 114 3.38 -2.22 8.62
N SER A 115 2.58 -1.21 8.24
CA SER A 115 1.89 -1.15 6.93
C SER A 115 2.72 -0.45 5.84
N LEU A 116 3.94 -0.01 6.15
CA LEU A 116 4.82 0.68 5.20
C LEU A 116 6.17 -0.02 5.09
N CYS A 117 6.76 0.02 3.90
CA CYS A 117 8.15 -0.38 3.69
C CYS A 117 9.08 0.68 4.30
N PRO A 118 9.90 0.37 5.32
CA PRO A 118 10.76 1.36 6.00
C PRO A 118 11.87 1.95 5.13
N LYS A 119 12.10 1.38 3.94
CA LYS A 119 13.10 1.84 2.97
C LYS A 119 12.48 2.62 1.79
N CYS A 120 11.21 2.33 1.49
CA CYS A 120 10.52 2.82 0.31
C CYS A 120 9.47 3.89 0.64
N ASP A 121 9.01 3.92 1.90
CA ASP A 121 7.95 4.76 2.47
C ASP A 121 6.65 4.85 1.66
N LYS A 122 6.40 3.91 0.74
CA LYS A 122 5.24 3.94 -0.15
C LYS A 122 4.40 2.67 -0.06
N ILE A 123 3.11 2.89 0.16
CA ILE A 123 2.03 2.11 -0.45
C ILE A 123 1.11 3.12 -1.12
N LYS A 124 0.78 2.92 -2.40
CA LYS A 124 -0.58 3.07 -2.97
C LYS A 124 -0.59 2.94 -4.50
N LEU A 125 -1.53 2.14 -5.00
CA LEU A 125 -2.16 2.36 -6.30
C LEU A 125 -3.10 3.56 -6.13
N LEU A 126 -2.74 4.70 -6.72
CA LEU A 126 -3.43 5.98 -6.56
C LEU A 126 -4.40 6.19 -7.73
N SER A 127 -5.66 6.52 -7.42
CA SER A 127 -6.61 7.03 -8.41
C SER A 127 -6.13 8.39 -8.95
N GLU A 128 -6.64 8.84 -10.10
CA GLU A 128 -6.22 10.12 -10.70
C GLU A 128 -6.40 11.32 -9.76
N ASN A 129 -7.44 11.31 -8.92
CA ASN A 129 -7.65 12.34 -7.91
C ASN A 129 -6.52 12.36 -6.87
N ASP A 130 -6.01 11.20 -6.46
CA ASP A 130 -4.94 11.14 -5.47
C ASP A 130 -3.61 11.65 -6.03
N LYS A 131 -3.35 11.48 -7.34
CA LYS A 131 -2.17 12.08 -8.01
C LYS A 131 -2.20 13.61 -7.95
N THR A 132 -3.37 14.21 -8.20
CA THR A 132 -3.52 15.68 -8.14
C THR A 132 -3.35 16.22 -6.73
N ASN A 133 -3.80 15.49 -5.71
CA ASN A 133 -3.64 15.87 -4.31
C ASN A 133 -2.18 15.77 -3.86
N ILE A 134 -1.43 14.75 -4.31
CA ILE A 134 0.00 14.63 -4.02
C ILE A 134 0.79 15.77 -4.65
N PHE A 135 0.49 16.16 -5.88
CA PHE A 135 1.14 17.30 -6.54
C PHE A 135 0.87 18.61 -5.80
N LYS A 136 -0.36 18.82 -5.31
CA LYS A 136 -0.68 19.98 -4.46
C LYS A 136 0.08 19.92 -3.14
N MET A 137 0.18 18.74 -2.52
CA MET A 137 0.91 18.56 -1.26
C MET A 137 2.42 18.77 -1.41
N SER A 138 3.04 18.41 -2.53
CA SER A 138 4.48 18.70 -2.75
C SER A 138 4.74 20.19 -2.88
N ASN A 139 3.90 20.91 -3.64
CA ASN A 139 4.03 22.36 -3.78
C ASN A 139 3.82 23.08 -2.45
N LEU A 140 2.84 22.65 -1.66
CA LEU A 140 2.62 23.17 -0.30
C LEU A 140 3.80 22.88 0.64
N ALA A 141 4.48 21.75 0.47
CA ALA A 141 5.65 21.42 1.28
C ALA A 141 6.83 22.35 0.97
N GLU A 142 7.09 22.63 -0.31
CA GLU A 142 8.13 23.56 -0.76
C GLU A 142 7.84 25.00 -0.27
N GLU A 143 6.59 25.46 -0.37
CA GLU A 143 6.16 26.77 0.15
C GLU A 143 6.35 26.88 1.67
N ASN A 144 6.05 25.81 2.41
CA ASN A 144 6.23 25.77 3.86
C ASN A 144 7.70 25.78 4.28
N GLU A 145 8.58 25.14 3.50
CA GLU A 145 10.02 25.15 3.76
C GLU A 145 10.61 26.56 3.54
N MET A 146 10.24 27.22 2.44
CA MET A 146 10.60 28.62 2.20
C MET A 146 10.06 29.57 3.28
N MET A 147 8.86 29.31 3.79
CA MET A 147 8.30 30.11 4.89
C MET A 147 9.07 29.92 6.20
N LYS A 148 9.54 28.70 6.51
CA LYS A 148 10.35 28.47 7.72
C LYS A 148 11.66 29.24 7.70
N GLU A 149 12.35 29.28 6.56
CA GLU A 149 13.58 30.08 6.41
C GLU A 149 13.32 31.57 6.62
N LYS A 150 12.21 32.09 6.06
CA LYS A 150 11.79 33.48 6.28
C LYS A 150 11.47 33.76 7.74
N ILE A 151 10.77 32.85 8.43
CA ILE A 151 10.49 33.00 9.87
C ILE A 151 11.79 33.06 10.68
N GLN A 152 12.76 32.19 10.38
CA GLN A 152 14.05 32.18 11.08
C GLN A 152 14.81 33.50 10.90
N THR A 153 14.80 34.07 9.69
CA THR A 153 15.44 35.37 9.45
C THR A 153 14.74 36.51 10.21
N LEU A 154 13.41 36.49 10.29
CA LEU A 154 12.64 37.46 11.06
C LEU A 154 12.93 37.35 12.57
N GLU A 155 13.03 36.14 13.11
CA GLU A 155 13.41 35.91 14.52
C GLU A 155 14.78 36.52 14.83
N ASN A 156 15.75 36.35 13.95
CA ASN A 156 17.08 36.93 14.11
C ASN A 156 17.02 38.47 14.12
N VAL A 157 16.24 39.08 13.22
CA VAL A 157 16.05 40.55 13.19
C VAL A 157 15.42 41.03 14.48
N VAL A 158 14.34 40.39 14.95
CA VAL A 158 13.66 40.76 16.20
C VAL A 158 14.63 40.69 17.40
N ASN A 159 15.44 39.63 17.49
CA ASN A 159 16.42 39.48 18.56
C ASN A 159 17.49 40.59 18.53
N THR A 160 17.98 40.95 17.34
CA THR A 160 18.94 42.07 17.22
C THR A 160 18.34 43.41 17.65
N GLN A 161 17.06 43.66 17.34
CA GLN A 161 16.36 44.87 17.75
C GLN A 161 16.13 44.90 19.27
N ILE A 162 15.81 43.76 19.89
CA ILE A 162 15.67 43.66 21.35
C ILE A 162 16.99 44.01 22.04
N GLU A 163 18.12 43.49 21.56
CA GLU A 163 19.44 43.80 22.13
C GLU A 163 19.82 45.28 21.94
N GLN A 164 19.52 45.85 20.77
CA GLN A 164 19.69 47.28 20.54
C GLN A 164 18.83 48.11 21.50
N MET A 165 17.56 47.75 21.71
CA MET A 165 16.68 48.41 22.67
C MET A 165 17.23 48.31 24.11
N LYS A 166 17.68 47.14 24.55
CA LYS A 166 18.30 46.98 25.89
C LYS A 166 19.49 47.91 26.08
N SER A 167 20.35 48.04 25.08
CA SER A 167 21.51 48.95 25.13
C SER A 167 21.10 50.42 25.24
N ILE A 168 20.04 50.82 24.52
CA ILE A 168 19.49 52.18 24.58
C ILE A 168 18.91 52.45 25.98
N PHE A 169 18.13 51.51 26.54
CA PHE A 169 17.56 51.65 27.88
C PHE A 169 18.63 51.73 28.97
N ALA A 170 19.71 50.94 28.87
CA ALA A 170 20.84 51.01 29.81
C ALA A 170 21.52 52.39 29.78
N ASN A 171 21.75 52.94 28.58
CA ASN A 171 22.35 54.27 28.42
C ASN A 171 21.44 55.38 28.97
N ILE A 172 20.12 55.29 28.74
CA ILE A 172 19.15 56.25 29.30
C ILE A 172 19.16 56.21 30.84
N ALA A 173 19.15 55.02 31.44
CA ALA A 173 19.20 54.88 32.90
C ALA A 173 20.47 55.51 33.51
N THR A 174 21.64 55.31 32.88
CA THR A 174 22.88 55.96 33.34
C THR A 174 22.85 57.48 33.20
N PHE A 175 22.17 57.99 32.17
CA PHE A 175 22.03 59.43 31.94
C PHE A 175 21.09 60.10 32.95
N GLU A 176 19.98 59.46 33.32
CA GLU A 176 19.06 59.95 34.35
C GLU A 176 19.71 59.99 35.74
N ILE A 177 20.45 58.94 36.11
CA ILE A 177 21.23 58.90 37.36
C ILE A 177 22.29 60.02 37.37
N GLY A 178 22.98 60.24 36.25
CA GLY A 178 23.94 61.34 36.12
C GLY A 178 23.32 62.72 36.30
N LYS A 179 22.08 62.91 35.83
CA LYS A 179 21.34 64.18 35.95
C LYS A 179 20.87 64.46 37.37
N GLU A 180 20.44 63.44 38.11
CA GLU A 180 20.09 63.53 39.54
C GLU A 180 21.31 63.85 40.40
N ILE A 181 22.47 63.23 40.15
CA ILE A 181 23.72 63.52 40.87
C ILE A 181 24.19 64.96 40.64
N MET A 182 23.99 65.52 39.44
CA MET A 182 24.34 66.92 39.16
C MET A 182 23.44 67.92 39.89
N LYS A 183 22.14 67.66 40.03
CA LYS A 183 21.24 68.50 40.84
C LYS A 183 21.64 68.54 42.31
N VAL A 184 21.99 67.40 42.90
CA VAL A 184 22.44 67.31 44.30
C VAL A 184 23.77 68.04 44.55
N LYS A 185 24.59 68.25 43.50
CA LYS A 185 25.83 69.03 43.57
C LYS A 185 25.63 70.54 43.45
N GLU A 186 24.53 71.01 42.86
CA GLU A 186 24.22 72.44 42.71
C GLU A 186 23.48 73.04 43.93
N GLU A 187 22.93 72.19 44.81
CA GLU A 187 22.22 72.61 46.05
C GLU A 187 23.11 72.65 47.32
N LYS A 188 24.44 72.56 47.18
CA LYS A 188 25.43 72.76 48.25
C LYS A 188 26.38 73.90 47.92
#